data_AF-A0AAN2BJ14-F1
#
_entry.id   AF-A0AAN2BJ14-F1
#
_cell.length_a   1.000
_cell.length_b   1.000
_cell.length_c   1.000
_cell.angle_alpha   90.00
_cell.angle_beta   90.00
_cell.angle_gamma   90.00
#
_symmetry.space_group_name_H-M   'P 1'
#
loop_
_entity.id
_entity.type
_entity.pdbx_description
1 polymer ?
#
loop_
_entity_poly.entity_id
_entity_poly.type
_entity_poly.pdbx_seq_one_letter_code
_entity_poly.pdbx_strand_id
1 'polypeptide(L)'
;MSEEYFVLHECKFTDDKKRQIVFSKDANNGFENAWNLYIRRVANEKDLEENHYFESEGDIVWEATIEIIYCPFCGTKLEGASEFKGEASLFETVSSWYEAHV
;
A
#
# COMPACT_ATOMS: atom_id res chain seq x y z
N MET A 1 -22.13 -0.95 12.17
CA MET A 1 -21.02 -1.83 11.79
C MET A 1 -20.93 -1.76 10.28
N SER A 2 -20.21 -0.77 9.76
CA SER A 2 -20.01 -0.62 8.31
C SER A 2 -19.10 -1.75 7.85
N GLU A 3 -19.58 -2.59 6.94
CA GLU A 3 -18.73 -3.54 6.24
C GLU A 3 -17.74 -2.73 5.39
N GLU A 4 -16.47 -2.73 5.82
CA GLU A 4 -15.38 -2.20 5.02
C GLU A 4 -15.28 -3.01 3.73
N TYR A 5 -15.88 -2.49 2.65
CA TYR A 5 -15.94 -3.17 1.37
C TYR A 5 -14.69 -2.80 0.58
N PHE A 6 -13.66 -3.62 0.70
CA PHE A 6 -12.48 -3.57 -0.16
C PHE A 6 -12.62 -4.59 -1.30
N VAL A 7 -12.22 -4.21 -2.52
CA VAL A 7 -12.15 -5.15 -3.66
C VAL A 7 -10.70 -5.33 -4.08
N LEU A 8 -10.21 -6.57 -4.10
CA LEU A 8 -8.88 -6.89 -4.59
C LEU A 8 -8.91 -7.08 -6.11
N HIS A 9 -7.99 -6.42 -6.83
CA HIS A 9 -7.72 -6.76 -8.23
C HIS A 9 -6.65 -7.84 -8.28
N GLU A 10 -7.06 -9.06 -8.65
CA GLU A 10 -6.14 -10.18 -8.85
C GLU A 10 -5.38 -10.02 -10.17
N CYS A 11 -4.06 -9.84 -10.05
CA CYS A 11 -3.18 -9.75 -11.21
C CYS A 11 -2.06 -10.79 -11.10
N LYS A 12 -1.82 -11.55 -12.17
CA LYS A 12 -0.74 -12.57 -12.20
C LYS A 12 0.68 -12.02 -12.00
N PHE A 13 0.84 -10.70 -12.05
CA PHE A 13 2.11 -9.99 -11.96
C PHE A 13 2.30 -9.25 -10.62
N THR A 14 1.29 -9.26 -9.75
CA THR A 14 1.41 -8.73 -8.39
C THR A 14 1.96 -9.80 -7.46
N ASP A 15 2.80 -9.36 -6.54
CA ASP A 15 3.33 -10.14 -5.41
C ASP A 15 2.65 -9.54 -4.19
N ASP A 16 1.72 -10.26 -3.56
CA ASP A 16 0.83 -9.78 -2.51
C ASP A 16 1.57 -9.10 -1.34
N LYS A 17 2.79 -9.55 -1.05
CA LYS A 17 3.64 -8.96 -0.01
C LYS A 17 4.23 -7.61 -0.40
N LYS A 18 4.46 -7.36 -1.69
CA LYS A 18 5.17 -6.16 -2.18
C LYS A 18 4.29 -5.22 -2.97
N ARG A 19 3.25 -5.73 -3.62
CA ARG A 19 2.43 -5.02 -4.59
C ARG A 19 1.01 -5.52 -4.54
N GLN A 20 0.07 -4.63 -4.28
CA GLN A 20 -1.35 -4.98 -4.23
C GLN A 20 -2.18 -3.87 -4.87
N ILE A 21 -3.27 -4.23 -5.54
CA ILE A 21 -4.21 -3.26 -6.11
C ILE A 21 -5.56 -3.47 -5.45
N VAL A 22 -6.05 -2.46 -4.72
CA VAL A 22 -7.28 -2.55 -3.92
C VAL A 22 -8.18 -1.36 -4.20
N PHE A 23 -9.46 -1.62 -4.39
CA PHE A 23 -10.49 -0.59 -4.35
C PHE A 23 -10.89 -0.30 -2.91
N SER A 24 -10.83 0.97 -2.51
CA SER A 24 -11.21 1.42 -1.18
C SER A 24 -12.41 2.35 -1.29
N LYS A 25 -13.45 2.08 -0.49
CA LYS A 25 -14.61 2.99 -0.38
C LYS A 25 -14.33 4.17 0.54
N ASP A 26 -13.48 4.01 1.54
CA ASP A 26 -13.05 5.06 2.47
C ASP A 26 -11.57 5.44 2.25
N ALA A 27 -11.15 6.52 2.91
CA ALA A 27 -9.78 7.03 2.84
C ALA A 27 -8.84 6.46 3.92
N ASN A 28 -9.28 5.54 4.80
CA ASN A 28 -8.49 5.16 5.97
C ASN A 28 -7.15 4.52 5.59
N ASN A 29 -7.11 3.83 4.44
CA ASN A 29 -5.94 3.13 3.94
C ASN A 29 -5.45 3.66 2.58
N GLY A 30 -5.90 4.84 2.15
CA GLY A 30 -5.56 5.39 0.82
C GLY A 30 -6.52 6.47 0.37
N PHE A 31 -6.96 6.41 -0.88
CA PHE A 31 -7.91 7.36 -1.47
C PHE A 31 -9.35 6.83 -1.39
N GLU A 32 -10.28 7.71 -1.01
CA GLU A 32 -11.71 7.41 -0.92
C GLU A 32 -12.31 7.13 -2.32
N ASN A 33 -13.15 6.09 -2.42
CA ASN A 33 -13.83 5.68 -3.66
C ASN A 33 -12.89 5.55 -4.86
N ALA A 34 -11.69 5.00 -4.63
CA ALA A 34 -10.61 4.93 -5.59
C ALA A 34 -9.90 3.57 -5.59
N TRP A 35 -9.25 3.26 -6.71
CA TRP A 35 -8.33 2.15 -6.82
C TRP A 35 -6.94 2.58 -6.42
N ASN A 36 -6.33 1.83 -5.51
CA ASN A 36 -5.05 2.12 -4.89
C ASN A 36 -4.05 1.02 -5.27
N LEU A 37 -2.90 1.41 -5.80
CA LEU A 37 -1.72 0.56 -5.91
C LEU A 37 -0.84 0.78 -4.68
N TYR A 38 -0.69 -0.27 -3.89
CA TYR A 38 0.27 -0.34 -2.81
C TYR A 38 1.58 -0.90 -3.34
N ILE A 39 2.69 -0.22 -3.04
CA ILE A 39 4.06 -0.68 -3.31
C ILE A 39 4.79 -0.68 -1.97
N ARG A 40 5.31 -1.84 -1.57
CA ARG A 40 5.93 -2.05 -0.27
C ARG A 40 7.36 -2.51 -0.43
N ARG A 41 8.23 -1.97 0.44
CA ARG A 41 9.45 -2.65 0.83
C ARG A 41 9.17 -3.41 2.11
N VAL A 42 9.49 -4.69 2.11
CA VAL A 42 9.41 -5.53 3.31
C VAL A 42 10.81 -5.81 3.87
N ALA A 43 10.90 -5.97 5.18
CA ALA A 43 12.12 -6.28 5.90
C ALA A 43 12.63 -7.66 5.50
N ASN A 44 13.95 -7.76 5.37
CA ASN A 44 14.68 -9.02 5.19
C ASN A 44 15.58 -9.29 6.41
N GLU A 45 16.33 -10.40 6.40
CA GLU A 45 17.28 -10.75 7.47
C GLU A 45 18.25 -9.61 7.81
N LYS A 46 18.82 -8.95 6.80
CA LYS A 46 19.75 -7.83 7.01
C LYS A 46 19.07 -6.65 7.72
N ASP A 47 17.82 -6.35 7.38
CA ASP A 47 17.05 -5.30 8.05
C ASP A 47 16.80 -5.63 9.52
N LEU A 48 16.59 -6.90 9.86
CA LEU A 48 16.43 -7.35 11.25
C LEU A 48 17.75 -7.25 12.04
N GLU A 49 18.89 -7.55 11.40
CA GLU A 49 20.21 -7.41 12.00
C GLU A 49 20.58 -5.93 12.25
N GLU A 50 20.23 -5.04 11.32
CA GLU A 50 20.57 -3.62 11.38
C GLU A 50 19.55 -2.78 12.17
N ASN A 51 18.33 -3.28 12.38
CA ASN A 51 17.25 -2.53 13.01
C ASN A 51 16.34 -3.42 13.91
N HIS A 52 16.46 -3.22 15.22
CA HIS A 52 15.70 -3.94 16.26
C HIS A 52 14.20 -3.64 16.31
N TYR A 53 13.69 -2.68 15.52
CA TYR A 53 12.25 -2.39 15.45
C TYR A 53 11.49 -3.36 14.53
N PHE A 54 12.19 -4.08 13.66
CA PHE A 54 11.57 -5.13 12.87
C PHE A 54 11.60 -6.43 13.68
N GLU A 55 10.45 -7.09 13.75
CA GLU A 55 10.29 -8.33 14.51
C GLU A 55 10.43 -9.55 13.59
N SER A 56 10.12 -9.40 12.31
CA SER A 56 10.09 -10.52 11.36
C SER A 56 10.40 -10.11 9.92
N GLU A 57 10.89 -11.08 9.14
CA GLU A 57 10.96 -10.93 7.69
C GLU A 57 9.55 -10.79 7.12
N GLY A 58 9.36 -9.80 6.25
CA GLY A 58 8.04 -9.46 5.73
C GLY A 58 7.41 -8.24 6.37
N ASP A 59 7.93 -7.73 7.49
CA ASP A 59 7.45 -6.49 8.10
C ASP A 59 7.56 -5.33 7.12
N ILE A 60 6.56 -4.44 7.08
CA ILE A 60 6.58 -3.29 6.17
C ILE A 60 7.63 -2.29 6.65
N VAL A 61 8.62 -1.99 5.80
CA VAL A 61 9.61 -0.94 6.04
C VAL A 61 9.08 0.42 5.57
N TRP A 62 8.48 0.43 4.38
CA TRP A 62 7.72 1.56 3.87
C TRP A 62 6.68 1.06 2.87
N GLU A 63 5.64 1.86 2.69
CA GLU A 63 4.56 1.65 1.75
C GLU A 63 4.27 2.94 1.00
N ALA A 64 4.20 2.87 -0.32
CA ALA A 64 3.67 3.94 -1.16
C ALA A 64 2.30 3.54 -1.68
N THR A 65 1.33 4.44 -1.58
CA THR A 65 -0.03 4.25 -2.07
C THR A 65 -0.28 5.22 -3.20
N ILE A 66 -0.69 4.71 -4.36
CA ILE A 66 -0.85 5.49 -5.58
C ILE A 66 -2.25 5.26 -6.12
N GLU A 67 -2.97 6.34 -6.41
CA GLU A 67 -4.25 6.23 -7.09
C GLU A 67 -4.02 5.78 -8.53
N ILE A 68 -4.82 4.81 -9.02
CA ILE A 68 -4.72 4.32 -10.39
C ILE A 68 -6.11 4.09 -11.00
N ILE A 69 -6.20 4.17 -12.33
CA ILE A 69 -7.41 3.79 -13.10
C ILE A 69 -7.18 2.61 -14.05
N TYR A 70 -5.92 2.22 -14.21
CA TYR A 70 -5.52 1.03 -14.95
C TYR A 70 -4.51 0.26 -14.11
N CYS A 71 -4.62 -1.07 -14.10
CA CYS A 71 -3.58 -1.92 -13.56
C CYS A 71 -2.30 -1.76 -14.41
N PRO A 72 -1.17 -1.30 -13.83
CA PRO A 72 0.06 -1.07 -14.60
C PRO A 72 0.73 -2.35 -15.08
N PHE A 73 0.28 -3.52 -14.60
CA PHE A 73 0.90 -4.81 -14.92
C PHE A 73 0.18 -5.58 -16.02
N CYS A 74 -1.16 -5.59 -16.01
CA CYS A 74 -1.96 -6.29 -17.03
C CYS A 74 -2.71 -5.34 -17.98
N GLY A 75 -2.69 -4.03 -17.73
CA GLY A 75 -3.37 -3.02 -18.55
C GLY A 75 -4.90 -2.99 -18.40
N THR A 76 -5.46 -3.78 -17.48
CA THR A 76 -6.92 -3.82 -17.26
C THR A 76 -7.40 -2.49 -16.68
N LYS A 77 -8.47 -1.93 -17.25
CA LYS A 77 -9.16 -0.76 -16.69
C LYS A 77 -9.89 -1.16 -15.42
N LEU A 78 -9.70 -0.38 -14.36
CA LEU A 78 -10.28 -0.65 -13.06
C LEU A 78 -11.58 0.16 -12.91
N GLU A 79 -12.71 -0.52 -12.91
CA GLU A 79 -14.04 0.11 -12.86
C GLU A 79 -14.45 0.43 -11.41
N GLY A 80 -15.33 1.42 -11.22
CA GLY A 80 -15.93 1.74 -9.91
C GLY A 80 -15.32 2.92 -9.17
N ALA A 81 -14.23 3.52 -9.65
CA ALA A 81 -13.73 4.79 -9.13
C ALA A 81 -14.67 5.94 -9.49
N SER A 82 -14.93 6.86 -8.55
CA SER A 82 -15.82 8.00 -8.77
C SER A 82 -15.16 9.13 -9.57
N GLU A 83 -13.88 9.39 -9.31
CA GLU A 83 -13.06 10.40 -9.97
C GLU A 83 -11.58 10.04 -9.77
N PHE A 84 -10.71 10.32 -10.75
CA PHE A 84 -9.27 10.11 -10.63
C PHE A 84 -8.58 11.44 -10.29
N LYS A 85 -7.95 11.54 -9.11
CA LYS A 85 -7.26 12.74 -8.65
C LYS A 85 -5.77 12.73 -8.97
N GLY A 86 -5.19 11.55 -9.21
CA GLY A 86 -3.76 11.40 -9.52
C GLY A 86 -2.87 11.60 -8.30
N GLU A 87 -3.37 11.24 -7.12
CA GLU A 87 -2.66 11.41 -5.86
C GLU A 87 -1.74 10.22 -5.54
N ALA A 88 -0.68 10.50 -4.77
CA ALA A 88 0.24 9.50 -4.26
C ALA A 88 0.68 9.88 -2.83
N SER A 89 0.81 8.89 -1.96
CA SER A 89 1.30 9.05 -0.59
C SER A 89 2.42 8.05 -0.29
N LEU A 90 3.30 8.42 0.64
CA LEU A 90 4.36 7.57 1.16
C LEU A 90 4.21 7.48 2.67
N PHE A 91 4.20 6.26 3.18
CA PHE A 91 4.17 5.93 4.59
C PHE A 91 5.44 5.16 4.95
N GLU A 92 6.23 5.69 5.88
CA GLU A 92 7.42 5.02 6.40
C GLU A 92 7.13 4.54 7.82
N THR A 93 7.40 3.28 8.14
CA THR A 93 7.14 2.73 9.49
C THR A 93 8.14 3.23 10.54
N VAL A 94 9.27 3.79 10.10
CA VAL A 94 10.38 4.25 10.96
C VAL A 94 10.29 5.72 11.38
N SER A 95 9.40 6.51 10.77
CA SER A 95 9.37 7.97 10.96
C SER A 95 8.59 8.44 12.20
N SER A 96 7.75 7.60 12.81
CA SER A 96 6.99 7.99 14.00
C SER A 96 7.82 8.09 15.29
N TRP A 97 9.09 7.67 15.29
CA TRP A 97 9.95 7.68 16.49
C TRP A 97 11.17 8.61 16.41
N TYR A 98 11.59 9.06 15.23
CA TYR A 98 12.71 10.00 15.11
C TYR A 98 12.35 11.40 15.66
N GLU A 99 11.06 11.75 15.71
CA GLU A 99 10.57 12.99 16.36
C GLU A 99 10.34 12.85 17.88
N ALA A 100 10.41 11.65 18.45
CA ALA A 100 10.16 11.43 19.88
C ALA A 100 11.43 11.43 20.75
N HIS A 101 12.63 11.48 20.15
CA HIS A 101 13.91 11.35 20.86
C HIS A 101 15.00 12.34 20.38
N VAL A 102 14.62 13.53 19.90
CA VAL A 102 15.53 14.68 19.72
C VAL A 102 15.21 15.76 20.74
#